data_AF-A0A7J0F0P6-F1
#
_entry.id   AF-A0A7J0F0P6-F1
#
_cell.length_a   1.000
_cell.length_b   1.000
_cell.length_c   1.000
_cell.angle_alpha   90.00
_cell.angle_beta   90.00
_cell.angle_gamma   90.00
#
_symmetry.space_group_name_H-M   'P 1'
#
loop_
_entity.id
_entity.type
_entity.pdbx_description
1 polymer ?
#
loop_
_entity_poly.entity_id
_entity_poly.type
_entity_poly.pdbx_seq_one_letter_code
_entity_poly.pdbx_strand_id
1 'polypeptide(L)'
;MEVIAATKPIIRVAALCGSIRKGSFNRSLLRSAIKICDESINGMQIEYIDIAPLPMLNTDLEVQGTYPPVVEVFREKIREADSVLFASPEYNYSVTGNVASPQFGRFLLLLRIWV
;
A
#
# COMPACT_ATOMS: atom_id res chain seq x y z
N MET A 1 30.94 -19.24 -25.28
CA MET A 1 29.91 -19.76 -24.37
C MET A 1 29.57 -18.64 -23.42
N GLU A 2 28.48 -17.94 -23.71
CA GLU A 2 28.03 -16.76 -22.99
C GLU A 2 27.31 -17.21 -21.72
N VAL A 3 27.87 -16.85 -20.56
CA VAL A 3 27.24 -17.10 -19.27
C VAL A 3 26.15 -16.04 -19.12
N ILE A 4 24.89 -16.42 -19.34
CA ILE A 4 23.75 -15.56 -19.10
C ILE A 4 23.67 -15.37 -17.57
N ALA A 5 24.28 -14.29 -17.08
CA ALA A 5 24.14 -13.88 -15.69
C ALA A 5 22.65 -13.63 -15.45
N ALA A 6 21.99 -14.53 -14.70
CA ALA A 6 20.59 -14.38 -14.33
C ALA A 6 20.42 -13.04 -13.61
N THR A 7 19.80 -12.09 -14.29
CA THR A 7 19.47 -10.78 -13.73
C THR A 7 18.51 -11.04 -12.58
N LYS A 8 18.91 -10.75 -11.35
CA LYS A 8 18.07 -10.94 -10.17
C LYS A 8 16.76 -10.16 -10.40
N PRO A 9 15.57 -10.79 -10.37
CA PRO A 9 14.33 -10.08 -10.63
C PRO A 9 14.15 -8.98 -9.58
N ILE A 10 13.72 -7.79 -10.02
CA ILE A 10 13.47 -6.66 -9.14
C ILE A 10 12.23 -6.99 -8.33
N ILE A 11 12.37 -7.07 -7.01
CA ILE A 11 11.25 -7.25 -6.08
C ILE A 11 10.51 -5.91 -5.96
N ARG A 12 9.23 -5.90 -6.35
CA ARG A 12 8.35 -4.73 -6.25
C ARG A 12 7.61 -4.75 -4.92
N VAL A 13 7.75 -3.67 -4.15
CA VAL A 13 7.11 -3.53 -2.84
C VAL A 13 6.15 -2.35 -2.85
N ALA A 14 4.87 -2.61 -2.63
CA ALA A 14 3.86 -1.58 -2.45
C ALA A 14 3.88 -1.06 -1.00
N ALA A 15 4.26 0.19 -0.79
CA ALA A 15 4.27 0.84 0.51
C ALA A 15 2.96 1.61 0.77
N LEU A 16 2.29 1.29 1.88
CA LEU A 16 0.99 1.84 2.24
C LEU A 16 1.02 2.48 3.64
N CYS A 17 0.48 3.70 3.74
CA CYS A 17 0.39 4.44 4.99
C CYS A 17 -1.03 4.43 5.53
N GLY A 18 -1.22 3.95 6.76
CA GLY A 18 -2.50 3.91 7.46
C GLY A 18 -3.07 5.27 7.89
N SER A 19 -2.41 6.38 7.56
CA SER A 19 -2.84 7.72 7.96
C SER A 19 -2.82 8.68 6.78
N ILE A 20 -3.96 9.33 6.52
CA ILE A 20 -4.10 10.25 5.38
C ILE A 20 -3.75 11.69 5.71
N ARG A 21 -3.58 12.03 7.00
CA ARG A 21 -3.21 13.38 7.43
C ARG A 21 -1.87 13.81 6.83
N LYS A 22 -1.76 15.09 6.43
CA LYS A 22 -0.57 15.64 5.78
C LYS A 22 0.71 15.45 6.61
N GLY A 23 0.63 15.58 7.94
CA GLY A 23 1.75 15.45 8.87
C GLY A 23 1.97 14.05 9.47
N SER A 24 1.60 12.98 8.76
CA SER A 24 1.75 11.60 9.27
C SER A 24 3.22 11.20 9.45
N PHE A 25 3.62 10.85 10.68
CA PHE A 25 4.94 10.28 10.95
C PHE A 25 5.16 8.94 10.23
N ASN A 26 4.12 8.14 10.06
CA ASN A 26 4.18 6.89 9.28
C ASN A 26 4.49 7.15 7.81
N ARG A 27 3.98 8.25 7.24
CA ARG A 27 4.34 8.65 5.88
C ARG A 27 5.81 9.05 5.80
N SER A 28 6.31 9.80 6.78
CA SER A 28 7.73 10.14 6.87
C SER A 28 8.62 8.88 7.01
N LEU A 29 8.20 7.90 7.81
CA LEU A 29 8.90 6.63 7.97
C LEU A 29 9.01 5.87 6.65
N LEU A 30 7.91 5.75 5.90
CA LEU A 30 7.93 5.11 4.57
C LEU A 30 8.87 5.84 3.61
N ARG A 31 8.88 7.19 3.61
CA ARG A 31 9.81 7.95 2.77
C ARG A 31 11.27 7.66 3.12
N SER A 32 11.59 7.53 4.41
CA SER A 32 12.92 7.12 4.85
C SER A 32 13.26 5.69 4.43
N ALA A 33 12.31 4.76 4.54
CA ALA A 33 12.50 3.37 4.12
C ALA A 33 12.76 3.25 2.61
N ILE A 34 12.00 3.98 1.78
CA ILE A 34 12.20 4.06 0.32
C ILE A 34 13.62 4.58 0.02
N LYS A 35 14.03 5.69 0.65
CA LYS A 35 15.36 6.25 0.45
C LYS A 35 16.47 5.25 0.79
N ILE A 36 16.37 4.56 1.93
CA ILE A 36 17.37 3.57 2.34
C ILE A 36 17.39 2.39 1.37
N CYS A 37 16.23 1.94 0.89
CA CYS A 37 16.13 0.88 -0.11
C CYS A 37 16.85 1.27 -1.39
N ASP A 38 16.57 2.45 -1.94
CA ASP A 38 17.19 2.94 -3.17
C ASP A 38 18.71 3.07 -3.05
N GLU A 39 19.22 3.43 -1.86
CA GLU A 39 20.66 3.60 -1.61
C GLU A 39 21.39 2.29 -1.28
N SER A 40 20.72 1.32 -0.64
CA SER A 40 21.40 0.19 0.02
C SER A 40 20.97 -1.19 -0.47
N ILE A 41 19.85 -1.33 -1.20
CA ILE A 41 19.27 -2.63 -1.56
C ILE A 41 19.13 -2.76 -3.07
N ASN A 42 20.11 -3.40 -3.70
CA ASN A 42 20.05 -3.68 -5.13
C ASN A 42 19.02 -4.78 -5.44
N GLY A 43 18.12 -4.50 -6.40
CA GLY A 43 17.09 -5.43 -6.85
C GLY A 43 15.80 -5.39 -6.02
N MET A 44 15.57 -4.33 -5.25
CA MET A 44 14.28 -4.04 -4.62
C MET A 44 13.84 -2.63 -4.97
N GLN A 45 12.56 -2.47 -5.27
CA GLN A 45 11.94 -1.17 -5.56
C GLN A 45 10.71 -1.02 -4.67
N ILE A 46 10.68 0.04 -3.87
CA ILE A 46 9.52 0.37 -3.04
C ILE A 46 8.76 1.54 -3.67
N GLU A 47 7.48 1.33 -3.97
CA GLU A 47 6.57 2.38 -4.44
C GLU A 47 5.60 2.79 -3.33
N TYR A 48 5.54 4.07 -2.99
CA TYR A 48 4.49 4.61 -2.12
C TYR A 48 3.18 4.77 -2.90
N ILE A 49 2.11 4.11 -2.44
CA ILE A 49 0.78 4.22 -3.02
C ILE A 49 -0.09 5.10 -2.11
N ASP A 50 -0.59 6.21 -2.67
CA ASP A 50 -1.48 7.10 -1.93
C ASP A 50 -2.91 6.55 -1.87
N ILE A 51 -3.35 6.25 -0.64
CA ILE A 51 -4.70 5.75 -0.37
C ILE A 51 -5.71 6.88 -0.10
N ALA A 52 -5.27 8.14 -0.03
CA ALA A 52 -6.17 9.28 0.22
C ALA A 52 -7.34 9.38 -0.78
N PRO A 53 -7.15 9.13 -2.09
CA PRO A 53 -8.23 9.21 -3.08
C PRO A 53 -9.25 8.08 -3.01
N LEU A 54 -8.96 6.96 -2.32
CA LEU A 54 -9.84 5.80 -2.31
C LEU A 54 -11.19 6.14 -1.64
N PRO A 55 -12.34 5.81 -2.25
CA PRO A 55 -13.63 6.03 -1.62
C PRO A 55 -13.74 5.23 -0.31
N MET A 56 -14.68 5.61 0.55
CA MET A 56 -15.10 4.70 1.61
C MET A 56 -15.67 3.44 0.96
N LEU A 57 -15.44 2.28 1.60
CA LEU A 57 -16.01 1.03 1.13
C LEU A 57 -17.51 1.20 0.96
N ASN A 58 -17.97 1.01 -0.27
CA ASN A 58 -19.37 1.01 -0.62
C ASN A 58 -19.57 -0.10 -1.65
N THR A 59 -20.23 -1.18 -1.23
CA THR A 59 -20.53 -2.33 -2.08
C THR A 59 -21.49 -1.99 -3.21
N ASP A 60 -22.23 -0.89 -3.11
CA ASP A 60 -23.11 -0.41 -4.20
C ASP A 60 -22.31 0.16 -5.37
N LEU A 61 -21.03 0.50 -5.16
CA LEU A 61 -20.12 0.95 -6.22
C LEU A 61 -19.55 -0.22 -7.03
N GLU A 62 -19.78 -1.47 -6.60
CA GLU A 62 -19.44 -2.65 -7.38
C GLU A 62 -20.56 -2.94 -8.36
N VAL A 63 -20.35 -2.54 -9.62
CA VAL A 63 -21.31 -2.79 -10.70
C VAL A 63 -20.70 -3.82 -11.64
N GLN A 64 -21.32 -5.00 -11.73
CA GLN A 64 -20.89 -6.06 -12.64
C GLN A 64 -19.42 -6.49 -12.46
N GLY A 65 -18.91 -6.48 -11.21
CA GLY A 65 -17.52 -6.83 -10.91
C GLY A 65 -16.49 -5.76 -11.29
N THR A 66 -16.95 -4.56 -11.66
CA THR A 66 -16.09 -3.41 -11.91
C THR A 66 -16.17 -2.40 -10.78
N TYR A 67 -15.05 -1.73 -10.55
CA TYR A 67 -14.87 -0.81 -9.45
C TYR A 67 -14.63 0.62 -9.95
N PRO A 68 -14.77 1.65 -9.09
CA PRO A 68 -14.41 3.01 -9.47
C PRO A 68 -12.96 3.08 -9.98
N PRO A 69 -12.64 3.90 -11.00
CA PRO A 69 -11.33 3.89 -11.66
C PRO A 69 -10.14 4.06 -10.70
N VAL A 70 -10.29 4.91 -9.68
CA VAL A 70 -9.26 5.11 -8.64
C VAL A 70 -8.96 3.84 -7.88
N VAL A 71 -9.97 2.99 -7.68
CA VAL A 71 -9.78 1.73 -6.99
C VAL A 71 -9.17 0.71 -7.92
N GLU A 72 -9.60 0.61 -9.18
CA GLU A 72 -8.96 -0.29 -10.16
C GLU A 72 -7.45 -0.04 -10.30
N VAL A 73 -7.04 1.23 -10.43
CA VAL A 73 -5.62 1.61 -10.44
C VAL A 73 -4.90 1.15 -9.17
N PHE A 74 -5.55 1.28 -8.00
CA PHE A 74 -5.00 0.75 -6.77
C PHE A 74 -4.88 -0.77 -6.79
N ARG A 75 -5.90 -1.50 -7.27
CA ARG A 75 -5.88 -2.97 -7.40
C ARG A 75 -4.74 -3.44 -8.30
N GLU A 76 -4.55 -2.77 -9.43
CA GLU A 76 -3.48 -3.07 -10.40
C GLU A 76 -2.10 -2.90 -9.75
N LYS A 77 -1.87 -1.79 -9.04
CA LYS A 77 -0.59 -1.56 -8.34
C LYS A 77 -0.29 -2.62 -7.28
N ILE A 78 -1.31 -3.07 -6.55
CA ILE A 78 -1.12 -4.15 -5.57
C ILE A 78 -0.88 -5.49 -6.27
N ARG A 79 -1.56 -5.77 -7.39
CA ARG A 79 -1.36 -7.00 -8.17
C ARG A 79 0.03 -7.07 -8.82
N GLU A 80 0.60 -5.93 -9.19
CA GLU A 80 1.97 -5.84 -9.71
C GLU A 80 3.05 -5.95 -8.64
N ALA A 81 2.70 -5.78 -7.37
CA ALA A 81 3.65 -5.84 -6.26
C ALA A 81 3.86 -7.29 -5.80
N ASP A 82 5.13 -7.68 -5.61
CA ASP A 82 5.51 -8.96 -5.03
C ASP A 82 5.31 -8.98 -3.50
N SER A 83 5.28 -7.80 -2.88
CA SER A 83 5.16 -7.64 -1.43
C SER A 83 4.53 -6.30 -1.06
N VAL A 84 3.98 -6.21 0.15
CA VAL A 84 3.33 -5.00 0.64
C VAL A 84 3.96 -4.58 1.98
N LEU A 85 4.42 -3.33 2.07
CA LEU A 85 4.98 -2.72 3.27
C LEU A 85 3.97 -1.81 3.94
N PHE A 86 3.65 -2.11 5.20
CA PHE A 86 2.64 -1.39 5.97
C PHE A 86 3.25 -0.49 7.03
N ALA A 87 2.92 0.81 6.98
CA ALA A 87 3.19 1.74 8.08
C ALA A 87 1.86 2.25 8.66
N SER A 88 1.47 1.68 9.79
CA SER A 88 0.26 2.07 10.51
C SER A 88 0.60 2.71 11.84
N PRO A 89 -0.06 3.82 12.22
CA PRO A 89 -0.12 4.20 13.63
C PRO A 89 -0.84 3.11 14.43
N GLU A 90 -0.47 2.96 15.69
CA GLU A 90 -1.28 2.23 16.66
C GLU A 90 -2.36 3.16 17.20
N TYR A 91 -3.62 2.77 17.08
CA TYR A 91 -4.73 3.47 17.73
C TYR A 91 -5.45 2.48 18.65
N ASN A 92 -5.53 2.84 19.94
CA ASN A 92 -6.31 2.13 20.96
C ASN A 92 -5.86 0.67 21.23
N TYR A 93 -4.57 0.46 21.53
CA TYR A 93 -3.99 -0.84 21.94
C TYR A 93 -4.27 -2.02 21.00
N SER A 94 -4.44 -1.72 19.73
CA SER A 94 -4.68 -2.69 18.68
C SER A 94 -4.03 -2.17 17.41
N VAL A 95 -3.90 -3.06 16.42
CA VAL A 95 -3.84 -2.66 15.01
C VAL A 95 -5.24 -2.14 14.63
N THR A 96 -5.64 -1.07 15.32
CA THR A 96 -6.90 -0.34 15.28
C THR A 96 -8.16 -1.23 15.28
N GLY A 97 -8.62 -1.58 16.48
CA GLY A 97 -9.91 -2.21 16.71
C GLY A 97 -10.90 -1.20 17.27
N ASN A 98 -11.83 -0.81 16.41
CA ASN A 98 -13.17 -0.27 16.66
C ASN A 98 -13.38 1.01 17.51
N VAL A 99 -14.23 1.86 16.94
CA VAL A 99 -14.89 3.07 17.47
C VAL A 99 -14.05 4.36 17.39
N ALA A 100 -14.43 5.21 16.44
CA ALA A 100 -14.15 6.65 16.32
C ALA A 100 -12.89 7.16 15.58
N SER A 101 -12.20 6.35 14.76
CA SER A 101 -11.29 6.92 13.73
C SER A 101 -11.61 6.40 12.31
N PRO A 102 -12.22 7.23 11.43
CA PRO A 102 -12.64 6.82 10.08
C PRO A 102 -11.52 6.38 9.11
N GLN A 103 -10.26 6.41 9.54
CA GLN A 103 -9.11 6.40 8.62
C GLN A 103 -8.42 5.04 8.46
N PHE A 104 -8.50 4.12 9.44
CA PHE A 104 -7.81 2.81 9.37
C PHE A 104 -8.71 1.58 9.37
N GLY A 105 -9.95 1.63 9.90
CA GLY A 105 -10.96 0.60 9.58
C GLY A 105 -11.19 0.48 8.05
N ARG A 106 -10.91 1.58 7.35
CA ARG A 106 -10.74 1.70 5.89
C ARG A 106 -9.66 0.74 5.36
N PHE A 107 -8.55 0.52 6.04
CA PHE A 107 -7.33 -0.07 5.47
C PHE A 107 -7.32 -1.60 5.36
N LEU A 108 -7.61 -2.32 6.46
CA LEU A 108 -7.65 -3.79 6.46
C LEU A 108 -8.87 -4.34 5.69
N LEU A 109 -10.00 -3.62 5.71
CA LEU A 109 -11.16 -3.99 4.89
C LEU A 109 -10.90 -3.70 3.41
N LEU A 110 -10.22 -2.60 3.05
CA LEU A 110 -9.90 -2.33 1.66
C LEU A 110 -8.97 -3.41 1.07
N LEU A 111 -7.97 -3.90 1.81
CA LEU A 111 -7.09 -4.97 1.33
C LEU A 111 -7.78 -6.34 1.17
N ARG A 112 -8.82 -6.61 1.95
CA ARG A 112 -9.56 -7.88 1.86
C ARG A 112 -10.65 -7.87 0.78
N ILE A 113 -11.01 -6.70 0.26
CA ILE A 113 -12.13 -6.51 -0.67
C ILE A 113 -11.63 -6.02 -2.05
N TRP A 114 -10.60 -5.19 -2.09
CA TRP A 114 -10.05 -4.64 -3.33
C TRP A 114 -8.77 -5.32 -3.81
N VAL A 115 -8.25 -6.33 -3.11
CA VAL A 115 -7.16 -7.19 -3.60
C VAL A 115 -7.74 -8.57 -3.83
#